data_AF-A0AA88H6Q7-F1
#
_entry.id   AF-A0AA88H6Q7-F1
#
_cell.length_a   1.000
_cell.length_b   1.000
_cell.length_c   1.000
_cell.angle_alpha   90.00
_cell.angle_beta   90.00
_cell.angle_gamma   90.00
#
_symmetry.space_group_name_H-M   'P 1'
#
loop_
_entity.id
_entity.type
_entity.pdbx_description
1 polymer ?
#
loop_
_entity_poly.entity_id
_entity_poly.type
_entity_poly.pdbx_seq_one_letter_code
_entity_poly.pdbx_strand_id
1 'polypeptide(L)'
;MSEQPSPPSDSSSSSSSSSSLSESSPKKRKANEHSTSYYQTKLKLLKVQLEKEKEKTKQEVEKTKREIEKEKTKREIEKTKQEEEKTKQEVEKTKREQEKTKQLQLSHIRTFNLSTHSYSIFYNSEKNQHHITVIDEMELKNWFTYSQVTNDILNLFTPINASGESEVRNTMNTILEKMAQKDLRVINTSQKHYLSTQVDSSSSQAPDFTFYFKNYAFLDTSNHLLLTKIANIIGVVKDAVIEKPSSLGQTISYLQTLLMAQKLYRKCNYGFITNYISIIFLKAEINDDIVTFQHSKPIDFKPTNNMATLGLQTLYSLLNTSIDKVDSIGFYPSTVINLTSFLSEGYTSLVFKVPDGRVAKICKTPVYTNMFENEYQTLNTLKNYNIDVPKVEKLCEGVLQMEKFNCIEDTDTPTKQECLDLIDLLQKVHSRGICHRDIRPENIMKNGNDGKLIFIDWGFACKADEMTQFAGTVSFCADEYLECIFHPHGFKSYKTKYDCESLLKTFCYWASSNKFHSVSRNEFHKAREARKFWNQFDELNFKAIVYQIRNGTDPYAALKSFWQNNTNPSF
;
A
#
# COMPACT_ATOMS: atom_id res chain seq x y z
N MET A 1 -10.36 41.12 -24.37
CA MET A 1 -10.95 41.97 -25.42
C MET A 1 -11.09 41.12 -26.67
N SER A 2 -12.32 41.06 -27.21
CA SER A 2 -12.74 40.81 -28.61
C SER A 2 -12.07 39.69 -29.42
N GLU A 3 -12.77 38.81 -30.15
CA GLU A 3 -14.17 38.44 -30.33
C GLU A 3 -14.18 37.25 -31.32
N GLN A 4 -15.12 36.30 -31.14
CA GLN A 4 -15.85 35.57 -32.22
C GLN A 4 -15.13 34.54 -33.14
N PRO A 5 -15.85 33.64 -33.85
CA PRO A 5 -17.06 32.89 -33.44
C PRO A 5 -17.10 31.42 -33.92
N SER A 6 -18.18 30.74 -33.51
CA SER A 6 -18.62 29.36 -33.80
C SER A 6 -19.64 29.31 -34.99
N PRO A 7 -20.40 28.21 -35.23
CA PRO A 7 -20.33 27.33 -36.40
C PRO A 7 -21.52 27.48 -37.39
N PRO A 8 -21.55 26.70 -38.51
CA PRO A 8 -22.41 27.01 -39.65
C PRO A 8 -23.78 26.31 -39.58
N SER A 9 -24.79 26.99 -40.12
CA SER A 9 -26.12 26.47 -40.38
C SER A 9 -26.23 25.88 -41.78
N ASP A 10 -26.88 24.71 -41.82
CA ASP A 10 -27.54 24.13 -42.99
C ASP A 10 -28.39 25.13 -43.76
N SER A 11 -28.49 24.93 -45.07
CA SER A 11 -29.72 24.44 -45.71
C SER A 11 -29.84 24.96 -47.14
N SER A 12 -30.24 24.04 -48.02
CA SER A 12 -31.19 24.21 -49.12
C SER A 12 -31.05 25.44 -50.04
N SER A 13 -31.10 25.34 -51.36
CA SER A 13 -31.49 24.27 -52.26
C SER A 13 -31.56 24.93 -53.64
N SER A 14 -31.35 24.11 -54.67
CA SER A 14 -32.10 24.15 -55.93
C SER A 14 -32.31 25.52 -56.60
N SER A 15 -31.68 25.73 -57.75
CA SER A 15 -32.35 25.56 -59.06
C SER A 15 -32.99 26.87 -59.53
N SER A 16 -33.07 27.19 -60.81
CA SER A 16 -32.49 26.65 -62.03
C SER A 16 -32.93 27.60 -63.12
N SER A 17 -31.98 27.94 -63.99
CA SER A 17 -32.14 28.04 -65.44
C SER A 17 -33.26 28.90 -66.05
N SER A 18 -32.76 29.90 -66.78
CA SER A 18 -32.87 30.03 -68.25
C SER A 18 -34.09 30.72 -68.87
N SER A 19 -33.79 31.95 -69.29
CA SER A 19 -33.90 32.48 -70.66
C SER A 19 -35.27 32.59 -71.32
N SER A 20 -35.69 33.85 -71.41
CA SER A 20 -36.42 34.51 -72.49
C SER A 20 -36.14 33.98 -73.91
N LEU A 21 -37.18 33.94 -74.76
CA LEU A 21 -37.23 34.70 -76.02
C LEU A 21 -38.55 34.46 -76.80
N SER A 22 -39.23 35.57 -77.10
CA SER A 22 -40.08 35.79 -78.28
C SER A 22 -39.18 35.85 -79.55
N GLU A 23 -39.56 35.48 -80.77
CA GLU A 23 -40.44 36.21 -81.70
C GLU A 23 -40.57 35.46 -83.05
N SER A 24 -41.73 35.50 -83.72
CA SER A 24 -41.82 35.85 -85.16
C SER A 24 -43.26 36.01 -85.66
N SER A 25 -43.49 37.14 -86.33
CA SER A 25 -44.70 37.61 -87.03
C SER A 25 -44.89 36.87 -88.38
N PRO A 26 -46.10 36.73 -88.98
CA PRO A 26 -46.74 37.87 -89.69
C PRO A 26 -48.28 37.81 -89.83
N LYS A 27 -48.91 38.96 -90.09
CA LYS A 27 -50.36 39.15 -90.32
C LYS A 27 -51.23 39.07 -89.05
N LYS A 28 -51.12 40.14 -88.27
CA LYS A 28 -52.16 40.78 -87.44
C LYS A 28 -53.42 39.94 -87.17
N ARG A 29 -53.44 39.37 -85.96
CA ARG A 29 -54.62 39.07 -85.11
C ARG A 29 -55.48 37.87 -85.50
N LYS A 30 -55.14 36.66 -85.01
CA LYS A 30 -56.03 35.65 -84.38
C LYS A 30 -55.34 34.27 -84.18
N ALA A 31 -55.45 33.73 -82.96
CA ALA A 31 -55.62 32.31 -82.58
C ALA A 31 -54.60 31.25 -83.13
N ASN A 32 -53.50 30.89 -82.46
CA ASN A 32 -53.34 30.12 -81.20
C ASN A 32 -53.44 28.57 -81.26
N GLU A 33 -53.51 27.90 -82.43
CA GLU A 33 -53.79 26.43 -82.41
C GLU A 33 -52.84 25.49 -83.18
N HIS A 34 -52.15 25.91 -84.24
CA HIS A 34 -51.31 24.97 -85.01
C HIS A 34 -49.82 24.92 -84.65
N SER A 35 -49.31 25.81 -83.77
CA SER A 35 -47.97 25.66 -83.18
C SER A 35 -47.97 24.84 -81.88
N THR A 36 -49.12 24.61 -81.26
CA THR A 36 -49.20 23.97 -79.93
C THR A 36 -48.96 22.45 -79.99
N SER A 37 -49.37 21.79 -81.07
CA SER A 37 -49.29 20.31 -81.23
C SER A 37 -47.87 19.76 -81.45
N TYR A 38 -47.03 20.46 -82.25
CA TYR A 38 -45.63 20.08 -82.46
C TYR A 38 -44.78 20.26 -81.19
N TYR A 39 -45.00 21.36 -80.45
CA TYR A 39 -44.27 21.65 -79.22
C TYR A 39 -44.68 20.75 -78.05
N GLN A 40 -45.96 20.37 -77.93
CA GLN A 40 -46.42 19.44 -76.88
C GLN A 40 -45.83 18.04 -77.03
N THR A 41 -45.72 17.53 -78.27
CA THR A 41 -45.11 16.22 -78.55
C THR A 41 -43.61 16.22 -78.24
N LYS A 42 -42.92 17.30 -78.62
CA LYS A 42 -41.51 17.50 -78.30
C LYS A 42 -41.28 17.66 -76.79
N LEU A 43 -42.15 18.37 -76.07
CA LEU A 43 -42.11 18.52 -74.61
C LEU A 43 -42.31 17.19 -73.86
N LYS A 44 -43.18 16.29 -74.36
CA LYS A 44 -43.39 14.97 -73.76
C LYS A 44 -42.16 14.08 -73.92
N LEU A 45 -41.58 14.03 -75.12
CA LEU A 45 -40.32 13.32 -75.37
C LEU A 45 -39.18 13.89 -74.53
N LEU A 46 -39.06 15.21 -74.43
CA LEU A 46 -38.03 15.87 -73.62
C LEU A 46 -38.18 15.56 -72.13
N LYS A 47 -39.41 15.51 -71.60
CA LYS A 47 -39.66 15.16 -70.18
C LYS A 47 -39.28 13.72 -69.87
N VAL A 48 -39.58 12.77 -70.75
CA VAL A 48 -39.18 11.37 -70.59
C VAL A 48 -37.66 11.22 -70.66
N GLN A 49 -37.00 11.98 -71.54
CA GLN A 49 -35.54 12.00 -71.61
C GLN A 49 -34.92 12.60 -70.35
N LEU A 50 -35.52 13.68 -69.83
CA LEU A 50 -35.08 14.36 -68.60
C LEU A 50 -35.27 13.48 -67.35
N GLU A 51 -36.35 12.69 -67.26
CA GLU A 51 -36.55 11.72 -66.18
C GLU A 51 -35.56 10.57 -66.24
N LYS A 52 -35.29 10.03 -67.44
CA LYS A 52 -34.26 9.00 -67.62
C LYS A 52 -32.87 9.51 -67.26
N GLU A 53 -32.52 10.74 -67.61
CA GLU A 53 -31.25 11.34 -67.20
C GLU A 53 -31.20 11.59 -65.69
N LYS A 54 -32.28 12.10 -65.08
CA LYS A 54 -32.35 12.29 -63.61
C LYS A 54 -32.16 10.99 -62.84
N GLU A 55 -32.76 9.90 -63.29
CA GLU A 55 -32.61 8.60 -62.63
C GLU A 55 -31.19 8.04 -62.81
N LYS A 56 -30.59 8.25 -63.98
CA LYS A 56 -29.19 7.89 -64.25
C LYS A 56 -28.21 8.68 -63.38
N THR A 57 -28.43 10.00 -63.24
CA THR A 57 -27.63 10.86 -62.35
C THR A 57 -27.81 10.48 -60.89
N LYS A 58 -29.02 10.11 -60.46
CA LYS A 58 -29.29 9.68 -59.08
C LYS A 58 -28.53 8.38 -58.74
N GLN A 59 -28.52 7.41 -59.65
CA GLN A 59 -27.78 6.16 -59.49
C GLN A 59 -26.26 6.38 -59.48
N GLU A 60 -25.74 7.29 -60.30
CA GLU A 60 -24.32 7.68 -60.27
C GLU A 60 -23.93 8.36 -58.96
N VAL A 61 -24.74 9.30 -58.46
CA VAL A 61 -24.50 9.98 -57.17
C VAL A 61 -24.49 9.00 -56.00
N GLU A 62 -25.40 8.01 -55.99
CA GLU A 62 -25.43 7.00 -54.92
C GLU A 62 -24.24 6.06 -54.97
N LYS A 63 -23.77 5.71 -56.18
CA LYS A 63 -22.54 4.94 -56.39
C LYS A 63 -21.31 5.72 -55.91
N THR A 64 -21.19 7.00 -56.26
CA THR A 64 -20.07 7.85 -55.83
C THR A 64 -20.07 8.08 -54.31
N LYS A 65 -21.25 8.21 -53.67
CA LYS A 65 -21.33 8.28 -52.19
C LYS A 65 -20.79 7.03 -51.51
N ARG A 66 -21.15 5.84 -52.00
CA ARG A 66 -20.65 4.56 -51.45
C ARG A 66 -19.15 4.38 -51.66
N GLU A 67 -18.60 4.89 -52.77
CA GLU A 67 -17.16 4.87 -53.03
C GLU A 67 -16.40 5.83 -52.09
N ILE A 68 -16.92 7.05 -51.86
CA ILE A 68 -16.32 8.02 -50.92
C ILE A 68 -16.31 7.50 -49.47
N GLU A 69 -17.38 6.82 -49.06
CA GLU A 69 -17.50 6.28 -47.69
C GLU A 69 -16.55 5.10 -47.45
N LYS A 70 -16.36 4.23 -48.46
CA LYS A 70 -15.32 3.19 -48.44
C LYS A 70 -13.91 3.78 -48.39
N GLU A 71 -13.65 4.84 -49.16
CA GLU A 71 -12.36 5.51 -49.19
C GLU A 71 -12.03 6.20 -47.85
N LYS A 72 -13.03 6.81 -47.20
CA LYS A 72 -12.90 7.41 -45.85
C LYS A 72 -12.56 6.36 -44.79
N THR A 73 -13.31 5.26 -44.77
CA THR A 73 -13.09 4.16 -43.82
C THR A 73 -11.70 3.54 -44.00
N LYS A 74 -11.25 3.38 -45.26
CA LYS A 74 -9.91 2.88 -45.59
C LYS A 74 -8.81 3.83 -45.09
N ARG A 75 -8.99 5.15 -45.29
CA ARG A 75 -8.04 6.17 -44.80
C ARG A 75 -7.97 6.23 -43.28
N GLU A 76 -9.09 6.05 -42.56
CA GLU A 76 -9.10 6.02 -41.09
C GLU A 76 -8.39 4.78 -40.53
N ILE A 77 -8.62 3.61 -41.13
CA ILE A 77 -7.90 2.36 -40.76
C ILE A 77 -6.40 2.50 -41.03
N GLU A 78 -6.02 3.14 -42.14
CA GLU A 78 -4.62 3.35 -42.51
C GLU A 78 -3.93 4.36 -41.59
N LYS A 79 -4.64 5.41 -41.16
CA LYS A 79 -4.16 6.35 -40.13
C LYS A 79 -3.96 5.69 -38.77
N THR A 80 -4.91 4.85 -38.35
CA THR A 80 -4.84 4.11 -37.08
C THR A 80 -3.67 3.12 -37.09
N LYS A 81 -3.44 2.42 -38.21
CA LYS A 81 -2.27 1.54 -38.38
C LYS A 81 -0.94 2.30 -38.33
N GLN A 82 -0.86 3.47 -38.96
CA GLN A 82 0.33 4.32 -38.90
C GLN A 82 0.60 4.83 -37.46
N GLU A 83 -0.44 5.19 -36.70
CA GLU A 83 -0.32 5.59 -35.30
C GLU A 83 0.09 4.42 -34.39
N GLU A 84 -0.46 3.22 -34.59
CA GLU A 84 -0.04 2.01 -33.86
C GLU A 84 1.42 1.64 -34.15
N GLU A 85 1.86 1.78 -35.41
CA GLU A 85 3.22 1.46 -35.82
C GLU A 85 4.22 2.49 -35.28
N LYS A 86 3.85 3.77 -35.26
CA LYS A 86 4.63 4.85 -34.63
C LYS A 86 4.75 4.66 -33.12
N THR A 87 3.65 4.26 -32.46
CA THR A 87 3.62 3.94 -31.02
C THR A 87 4.49 2.72 -30.70
N LYS A 88 4.45 1.66 -31.54
CA LYS A 88 5.35 0.50 -31.40
C LYS A 88 6.82 0.88 -31.54
N GLN A 89 7.15 1.73 -32.51
CA GLN A 89 8.53 2.21 -32.70
C GLN A 89 9.02 3.07 -31.52
N GLU A 90 8.17 3.91 -30.94
CA GLU A 90 8.51 4.67 -29.73
C GLU A 90 8.72 3.76 -28.51
N VAL A 91 7.83 2.79 -28.28
CA VAL A 91 7.97 1.80 -27.19
C VAL A 91 9.25 0.98 -27.35
N GLU A 92 9.61 0.60 -28.57
CA GLU A 92 10.85 -0.15 -28.84
C GLU A 92 12.10 0.73 -28.66
N LYS A 93 12.03 2.01 -29.04
CA LYS A 93 13.10 2.99 -28.78
C LYS A 93 13.30 3.20 -27.28
N THR A 94 12.21 3.34 -26.50
CA THR A 94 12.27 3.46 -25.04
C THR A 94 12.82 2.20 -24.39
N LYS A 95 12.46 1.00 -24.86
CA LYS A 95 13.06 -0.26 -24.39
C LYS A 95 14.56 -0.32 -24.67
N ARG A 96 15.01 0.08 -25.87
CA ARG A 96 16.43 0.12 -26.23
C ARG A 96 17.22 1.15 -25.41
N GLU A 97 16.62 2.31 -25.10
CA GLU A 97 17.22 3.30 -24.21
C GLU A 97 17.28 2.80 -22.76
N GLN A 98 16.23 2.16 -22.24
CA GLN A 98 16.25 1.50 -20.92
C GLN A 98 17.30 0.39 -20.84
N GLU A 99 17.46 -0.39 -21.90
CA GLU A 99 18.44 -1.47 -21.98
C GLU A 99 19.87 -0.94 -22.14
N LYS A 100 20.06 0.17 -22.88
CA LYS A 100 21.34 0.91 -22.89
C LYS A 100 21.67 1.49 -21.52
N THR A 101 20.71 2.08 -20.81
CA THR A 101 20.91 2.57 -19.43
C THR A 101 21.20 1.43 -18.47
N LYS A 102 20.53 0.28 -18.61
CA LYS A 102 20.81 -0.94 -17.83
C LYS A 102 22.19 -1.50 -18.15
N GLN A 103 22.63 -1.49 -19.41
CA GLN A 103 23.98 -1.88 -19.81
C GLN A 103 25.04 -0.87 -19.36
N LEU A 104 24.73 0.43 -19.34
CA LEU A 104 25.59 1.47 -18.78
C LEU A 104 25.70 1.33 -17.25
N GLN A 105 24.62 0.99 -16.55
CA GLN A 105 24.62 0.70 -15.12
C GLN A 105 25.40 -0.59 -14.83
N LEU A 106 25.21 -1.65 -15.63
CA LEU A 106 25.97 -2.90 -15.53
C LEU A 106 27.45 -2.72 -15.89
N SER A 107 27.79 -1.80 -16.80
CA SER A 107 29.17 -1.45 -17.10
C SER A 107 29.77 -0.58 -15.99
N HIS A 108 29.03 0.35 -15.37
CA HIS A 108 29.46 1.06 -14.16
C HIS A 108 29.67 0.08 -13.00
N ILE A 109 28.78 -0.92 -12.82
CA ILE A 109 28.94 -2.00 -11.84
C ILE A 109 30.20 -2.85 -12.13
N ARG A 110 30.50 -3.15 -13.41
CA ARG A 110 31.73 -3.89 -13.79
C ARG A 110 33.01 -3.05 -13.69
N THR A 111 32.92 -1.73 -13.90
CA THR A 111 34.08 -0.82 -13.85
C THR A 111 34.38 -0.39 -12.41
N PHE A 112 33.36 -0.29 -11.55
CA PHE A 112 33.50 -0.07 -10.10
C PHE A 112 34.07 -1.31 -9.38
N ASN A 113 33.79 -2.51 -9.90
CA ASN A 113 34.38 -3.77 -9.46
C ASN A 113 35.89 -3.92 -9.77
N LEU A 114 36.49 -3.01 -10.53
CA LEU A 114 37.93 -3.06 -10.87
C LEU A 114 38.78 -2.03 -10.10
N SER A 115 38.18 -1.18 -9.24
CA SER A 115 38.93 -0.12 -8.55
C SER A 115 38.72 -0.02 -7.03
N THR A 116 37.93 -0.88 -6.38
CA THR A 116 37.84 -0.91 -4.92
C THR A 116 37.88 -2.34 -4.39
N HIS A 117 38.88 -2.64 -3.56
CA HIS A 117 38.96 -3.89 -2.81
C HIS A 117 37.84 -3.90 -1.74
N SER A 118 36.66 -4.41 -2.08
CA SER A 118 35.57 -4.60 -1.13
C SER A 118 35.13 -6.06 -1.08
N TYR A 119 35.23 -6.64 0.11
CA TYR A 119 34.83 -8.00 0.44
C TYR A 119 33.34 -8.23 0.12
N SER A 120 33.04 -8.90 -1.00
CA SER A 120 31.73 -9.48 -1.26
C SER A 120 31.78 -10.96 -0.89
N ILE A 121 31.03 -11.37 0.14
CA ILE A 121 30.86 -12.80 0.51
C ILE A 121 29.37 -13.13 0.56
N PHE A 122 29.01 -14.23 -0.10
CA PHE A 122 27.68 -14.84 -0.14
C PHE A 122 27.30 -15.52 1.19
N TYR A 123 26.00 -15.54 1.52
CA TYR A 123 25.41 -16.60 2.36
C TYR A 123 24.02 -16.99 1.85
N ASN A 124 23.74 -18.31 1.82
CA ASN A 124 22.54 -18.95 1.30
C ASN A 124 22.16 -20.15 2.20
N SER A 125 20.90 -20.25 2.65
CA SER A 125 20.13 -21.50 2.61
C SER A 125 18.65 -21.27 2.97
N GLU A 126 17.76 -21.75 2.07
CA GLU A 126 16.38 -22.19 2.33
C GLU A 126 15.39 -21.24 3.04
N LYS A 127 15.04 -20.14 2.36
CA LYS A 127 13.66 -19.62 2.12
C LYS A 127 13.72 -18.11 1.85
N ASN A 128 13.55 -17.77 0.58
CA ASN A 128 13.12 -16.46 0.04
C ASN A 128 14.00 -15.21 0.22
N GLN A 129 14.35 -14.66 -0.96
CA GLN A 129 14.83 -13.31 -1.31
C GLN A 129 16.34 -13.07 -1.21
N HIS A 130 16.94 -12.87 -2.40
CA HIS A 130 18.29 -12.36 -2.62
C HIS A 130 18.41 -10.94 -2.05
N HIS A 131 18.96 -10.78 -0.85
CA HIS A 131 19.32 -9.46 -0.34
C HIS A 131 20.75 -9.13 -0.77
N ILE A 132 20.90 -8.19 -1.70
CA ILE A 132 22.22 -7.66 -2.08
C ILE A 132 22.70 -6.82 -0.91
N THR A 133 23.67 -7.33 -0.15
CA THR A 133 24.33 -6.60 0.94
C THR A 133 25.43 -5.75 0.32
N VAL A 134 25.18 -4.46 0.14
CA VAL A 134 26.25 -3.48 -0.11
C VAL A 134 26.77 -3.04 1.25
N ILE A 135 28.08 -3.16 1.47
CA ILE A 135 28.75 -2.67 2.66
C ILE A 135 29.68 -1.55 2.22
N ASP A 136 29.27 -0.31 2.45
CA ASP A 136 30.05 0.87 2.09
C ASP A 136 30.58 1.56 3.35
N GLU A 137 31.85 1.94 3.27
CA GLU A 137 32.47 2.80 4.26
C GLU A 137 32.10 4.27 3.96
N MET A 138 31.62 5.02 4.96
CA MET A 138 31.20 6.42 4.78
C MET A 138 31.90 7.40 5.73
N GLU A 139 32.09 8.64 5.25
CA GLU A 139 32.46 9.76 6.11
C GLU A 139 31.28 10.22 6.98
N LEU A 140 31.49 10.25 8.31
CA LEU A 140 30.46 10.59 9.30
C LEU A 140 29.88 12.01 9.20
N LYS A 141 30.57 12.93 8.52
CA LYS A 141 30.12 14.33 8.36
C LYS A 141 28.73 14.47 7.73
N ASN A 142 28.23 13.40 7.11
CA ASN A 142 26.94 13.37 6.43
C ASN A 142 25.78 12.82 7.30
N TRP A 143 26.01 12.32 8.52
CA TRP A 143 24.98 11.59 9.27
C TRP A 143 24.29 12.42 10.37
N PHE A 144 24.99 13.32 11.06
CA PHE A 144 24.42 14.04 12.21
C PHE A 144 24.95 15.48 12.35
N THR A 145 24.13 16.36 12.93
CA THR A 145 24.61 17.65 13.45
C THR A 145 25.30 17.42 14.79
N TYR A 146 26.55 17.87 14.93
CA TYR A 146 27.34 17.67 16.15
C TYR A 146 26.78 18.49 17.32
N SER A 147 26.55 17.83 18.45
CA SER A 147 26.12 18.48 19.70
C SER A 147 27.26 18.51 20.72
N GLN A 148 27.30 19.57 21.53
CA GLN A 148 28.31 19.70 22.59
C GLN A 148 28.04 18.69 23.71
N VAL A 149 29.03 17.85 24.00
CA VAL A 149 28.98 16.87 25.10
C VAL A 149 29.22 17.61 26.42
N THR A 150 28.38 17.36 27.43
CA THR A 150 28.47 18.01 28.74
C THR A 150 29.67 17.50 29.55
N ASN A 151 30.24 18.34 30.42
CA ASN A 151 31.34 17.95 31.32
C ASN A 151 30.99 16.75 32.20
N ASP A 152 29.74 16.62 32.63
CA ASP A 152 29.29 15.48 33.44
C ASP A 152 29.48 14.14 32.72
N ILE A 153 29.28 14.10 31.40
CA ILE A 153 29.50 12.90 30.58
C ILE A 153 30.99 12.63 30.42
N LEU A 154 31.80 13.66 30.22
CA LEU A 154 33.25 13.52 30.10
C LEU A 154 33.86 12.95 31.39
N ASN A 155 33.36 13.38 32.54
CA ASN A 155 33.80 12.95 33.86
C ASN A 155 33.47 11.47 34.17
N LEU A 156 32.60 10.82 33.39
CA LEU A 156 32.32 9.38 33.55
C LEU A 156 33.44 8.49 33.01
N PHE A 157 34.33 9.02 32.17
CA PHE A 157 35.40 8.24 31.56
C PHE A 157 36.61 8.12 32.49
N THR A 158 36.77 6.95 33.10
CA THR A 158 37.95 6.59 33.90
C THR A 158 38.92 5.70 33.10
N PRO A 159 40.21 5.60 33.48
CA PRO A 159 41.08 4.55 32.98
C PRO A 159 40.50 3.17 33.33
N ILE A 160 40.28 2.33 32.33
CA ILE A 160 39.95 0.91 32.52
C ILE A 160 41.28 0.17 32.41
N ASN A 161 41.81 -0.32 33.53
CA ASN A 161 42.96 -1.20 33.53
C ASN A 161 42.45 -2.61 33.19
N ALA A 162 42.95 -3.23 32.11
CA ALA A 162 42.67 -4.59 31.63
C ALA A 162 41.99 -5.55 32.65
N SER A 163 40.95 -6.32 32.34
CA SER A 163 40.50 -6.83 31.05
C SER A 163 39.21 -7.64 31.23
N GLY A 164 38.17 -7.30 30.46
CA GLY A 164 37.03 -8.18 30.27
C GLY A 164 35.87 -7.43 29.65
N GLU A 165 35.21 -8.03 28.67
CA GLU A 165 34.06 -7.45 27.97
C GLU A 165 32.96 -6.99 28.95
N SER A 166 32.85 -7.66 30.11
CA SER A 166 31.95 -7.32 31.20
C SER A 166 32.22 -5.96 31.85
N GLU A 167 33.49 -5.61 32.10
CA GLU A 167 33.85 -4.34 32.74
C GLU A 167 33.63 -3.16 31.79
N VAL A 168 34.03 -3.35 30.53
CA VAL A 168 33.76 -2.39 29.45
C VAL A 168 32.25 -2.18 29.31
N ARG A 169 31.46 -3.26 29.33
CA ARG A 169 30.00 -3.20 29.25
C ARG A 169 29.39 -2.46 30.44
N ASN A 170 29.81 -2.72 31.67
CA ASN A 170 29.28 -2.03 32.86
C ASN A 170 29.58 -0.53 32.81
N THR A 171 30.78 -0.16 32.39
CA THR A 171 31.16 1.24 32.19
C THR A 171 30.32 1.90 31.11
N MET A 172 30.17 1.24 29.95
CA MET A 172 29.34 1.72 28.86
C MET A 172 27.87 1.85 29.28
N ASN A 173 27.31 0.94 30.08
CA ASN A 173 25.94 1.05 30.57
C ASN A 173 25.72 2.37 31.32
N THR A 174 26.64 2.70 32.25
CA THR A 174 26.60 3.95 33.03
C THR A 174 26.67 5.19 32.14
N ILE A 175 27.56 5.17 31.14
CA ILE A 175 27.73 6.27 30.19
C ILE A 175 26.46 6.44 29.32
N LEU A 176 25.94 5.35 28.76
CA LEU A 176 24.79 5.35 27.87
C LEU A 176 23.51 5.79 28.59
N GLU A 177 23.30 5.36 29.83
CA GLU A 177 22.17 5.82 30.67
C GLU A 177 22.21 7.32 30.90
N LYS A 178 23.42 7.89 31.09
CA LYS A 178 23.61 9.33 31.25
C LYS A 178 23.51 10.09 29.93
N MET A 179 23.87 9.49 28.79
CA MET A 179 23.73 10.14 27.48
C MET A 179 22.29 10.16 26.97
N ALA A 180 21.54 9.07 27.13
CA ALA A 180 20.18 8.91 26.63
C ALA A 180 19.14 9.54 27.59
N GLN A 181 19.34 10.80 27.97
CA GLN A 181 18.46 11.47 28.93
C GLN A 181 17.25 12.16 28.31
N LYS A 182 17.27 12.44 27.01
CA LYS A 182 16.18 13.19 26.37
C LYS A 182 15.03 12.29 25.93
N ASP A 183 15.18 11.60 24.79
CA ASP A 183 14.06 10.93 24.11
C ASP A 183 14.15 9.40 24.13
N LEU A 184 15.32 8.83 24.42
CA LEU A 184 15.57 7.38 24.40
C LEU A 184 15.74 6.77 25.79
N ARG A 185 15.39 5.49 25.93
CA ARG A 185 15.75 4.61 27.05
C ARG A 185 16.78 3.62 26.53
N VAL A 186 17.81 3.36 27.34
CA VAL A 186 18.76 2.25 27.12
C VAL A 186 18.34 1.04 27.94
N ILE A 187 18.50 -0.14 27.38
CA ILE A 187 18.37 -1.42 28.07
C ILE A 187 19.66 -2.21 27.84
N ASN A 188 20.24 -2.73 28.91
CA ASN A 188 21.24 -3.79 28.81
C ASN A 188 20.55 -5.10 28.40
N THR A 189 20.91 -5.60 27.22
CA THR A 189 20.37 -6.81 26.61
C THR A 189 21.39 -7.96 26.57
N SER A 190 22.59 -7.80 27.14
CA SER A 190 23.67 -8.80 27.00
C SER A 190 23.35 -10.18 27.57
N GLN A 191 22.47 -10.23 28.58
CA GLN A 191 22.02 -11.48 29.24
C GLN A 191 20.63 -11.93 28.76
N LYS A 192 20.15 -11.43 27.61
CA LYS A 192 18.80 -11.69 27.08
C LYS A 192 18.85 -12.52 25.80
N HIS A 193 17.82 -13.32 25.56
CA HIS A 193 17.62 -14.03 24.30
C HIS A 193 16.82 -13.16 23.32
N TYR A 194 17.51 -12.33 22.55
CA TYR A 194 16.91 -11.31 21.68
C TYR A 194 17.68 -11.20 20.34
N LEU A 195 16.98 -11.19 19.20
CA LEU A 195 17.54 -11.14 17.83
C LEU A 195 18.51 -12.28 17.46
N SER A 196 18.41 -13.46 18.06
CA SER A 196 19.25 -14.61 17.71
C SER A 196 18.80 -15.26 16.38
N THR A 197 19.74 -15.50 15.47
CA THR A 197 19.47 -16.04 14.13
C THR A 197 19.58 -17.57 14.01
N GLN A 198 19.95 -18.31 15.07
CA GLN A 198 20.12 -19.77 15.02
C GLN A 198 19.66 -20.52 16.29
N VAL A 199 19.36 -21.80 16.09
CA VAL A 199 18.71 -22.80 16.98
C VAL A 199 19.64 -23.38 18.04
N ASP A 200 20.87 -22.87 18.20
CA ASP A 200 21.80 -23.37 19.23
C ASP A 200 21.54 -22.72 20.59
N SER A 201 20.88 -23.49 21.45
CA SER A 201 20.47 -23.17 22.83
C SER A 201 21.59 -22.87 23.83
N SER A 202 22.86 -22.81 23.40
CA SER A 202 24.03 -22.69 24.28
C SER A 202 24.76 -21.35 24.23
N SER A 203 24.46 -20.45 23.28
CA SER A 203 25.06 -19.10 23.25
C SER A 203 24.00 -18.00 23.24
N SER A 204 23.95 -17.21 24.31
CA SER A 204 23.16 -15.98 24.37
C SER A 204 23.69 -15.02 23.29
N GLN A 205 22.89 -14.73 22.26
CA GLN A 205 23.30 -13.83 21.17
C GLN A 205 22.28 -12.71 21.02
N ALA A 206 22.39 -11.72 21.90
CA ALA A 206 21.78 -10.41 21.76
C ALA A 206 22.89 -9.34 21.67
N PRO A 207 22.61 -8.17 21.08
CA PRO A 207 23.47 -7.01 21.29
C PRO A 207 23.58 -6.70 22.79
N ASP A 208 24.65 -6.04 23.21
CA ASP A 208 24.84 -5.66 24.62
C ASP A 208 23.84 -4.61 25.08
N PHE A 209 23.46 -3.71 24.17
CA PHE A 209 22.51 -2.64 24.43
C PHE A 209 21.47 -2.53 23.32
N THR A 210 20.27 -2.14 23.71
CA THR A 210 19.20 -1.75 22.80
C THR A 210 18.54 -0.47 23.31
N PHE A 211 18.15 0.40 22.39
CA PHE A 211 17.52 1.68 22.70
C PHE A 211 16.11 1.75 22.11
N TYR A 212 15.20 2.44 22.78
CA TYR A 212 13.84 2.70 22.30
C TYR A 212 13.34 4.01 22.90
N PHE A 213 12.21 4.53 22.42
CA PHE A 213 11.70 5.82 22.90
C PHE A 213 11.14 5.78 24.32
N LYS A 214 11.40 6.83 25.10
CA LYS A 214 10.86 7.02 26.45
C LYS A 214 9.34 7.04 26.51
N ASN A 215 8.71 7.45 25.42
CA ASN A 215 7.27 7.49 25.22
C ASN A 215 6.62 6.11 25.27
N TYR A 216 7.38 5.04 25.01
CA TYR A 216 6.95 3.69 25.39
C TYR A 216 7.40 3.43 26.83
N ALA A 217 6.50 3.52 27.80
CA ALA A 217 6.81 3.34 29.21
C ALA A 217 6.37 1.96 29.73
N PHE A 218 6.89 1.57 30.92
CA PHE A 218 6.57 0.31 31.61
C PHE A 218 6.69 -0.94 30.74
N LEU A 219 7.74 -0.98 29.92
CA LEU A 219 8.04 -2.11 29.08
C LEU A 219 8.38 -3.34 29.93
N ASP A 220 7.67 -4.45 29.72
CA ASP A 220 8.18 -5.74 30.15
C ASP A 220 9.39 -6.09 29.28
N THR A 221 10.59 -5.77 29.76
CA THR A 221 11.83 -5.98 29.02
C THR A 221 12.23 -7.46 28.91
N SER A 222 11.49 -8.37 29.55
CA SER A 222 11.58 -9.81 29.31
C SER A 222 10.82 -10.23 28.05
N ASN A 223 9.86 -9.42 27.59
CA ASN A 223 9.14 -9.64 26.34
C ASN A 223 10.00 -9.21 25.13
N HIS A 224 10.85 -10.13 24.67
CA HIS A 224 11.77 -9.89 23.56
C HIS A 224 11.08 -9.53 22.23
N LEU A 225 9.87 -10.04 22.00
CA LEU A 225 9.09 -9.73 20.80
C LEU A 225 8.64 -8.27 20.80
N LEU A 226 8.13 -7.80 21.94
CA LEU A 226 7.76 -6.40 22.12
C LEU A 226 8.97 -5.49 21.91
N LEU A 227 10.11 -5.81 22.53
CA LEU A 227 11.35 -5.03 22.36
C LEU A 227 11.78 -4.98 20.88
N THR A 228 11.70 -6.11 20.16
CA THR A 228 12.00 -6.17 18.72
C THR A 228 11.13 -5.21 17.91
N LYS A 229 9.87 -4.97 18.30
CA LYS A 229 8.96 -4.08 17.54
C LYS A 229 9.20 -2.60 17.78
N ILE A 230 9.83 -2.21 18.88
CA ILE A 230 10.02 -0.79 19.24
C ILE A 230 11.48 -0.34 19.28
N ALA A 231 12.43 -1.27 19.11
CA ALA A 231 13.85 -0.98 19.20
C ALA A 231 14.35 -0.07 18.06
N ASN A 232 15.03 0.97 18.51
CA ASN A 232 15.81 2.03 17.86
C ASN A 232 17.12 1.60 17.22
N ILE A 233 18.02 1.35 18.16
CA ILE A 233 19.45 1.35 18.00
C ILE A 233 19.94 0.13 18.75
N ILE A 234 20.99 -0.50 18.24
CA ILE A 234 21.71 -1.56 18.97
C ILE A 234 23.14 -1.13 19.28
N GLY A 235 23.68 -1.57 20.41
CA GLY A 235 25.06 -1.34 20.81
C GLY A 235 25.74 -2.66 21.12
N VAL A 236 26.95 -2.84 20.59
CA VAL A 236 27.79 -4.01 20.88
C VAL A 236 29.10 -3.54 21.52
N VAL A 237 29.52 -4.23 22.57
CA VAL A 237 30.76 -4.01 23.29
C VAL A 237 31.71 -5.16 23.01
N LYS A 238 32.99 -4.82 22.80
CA LYS A 238 34.09 -5.79 22.72
C LYS A 238 35.21 -5.38 23.67
N ASP A 239 35.99 -6.36 24.11
CA ASP A 239 37.15 -6.15 24.99
C ASP A 239 38.46 -5.85 24.25
N ALA A 240 38.48 -6.03 22.93
CA ALA A 240 39.66 -5.90 22.09
C ALA A 240 39.37 -5.17 20.77
N VAL A 241 40.07 -5.53 19.69
CA VAL A 241 39.94 -4.90 18.36
C VAL A 241 38.52 -5.06 17.79
N ILE A 242 37.83 -3.94 17.57
CA ILE A 242 36.44 -3.89 17.07
C ILE A 242 36.32 -4.08 15.55
N GLU A 243 37.41 -3.90 14.81
CA GLU A 243 37.48 -3.99 13.33
C GLU A 243 37.43 -5.41 12.78
N LYS A 244 37.41 -6.42 13.66
CA LYS A 244 37.42 -7.81 13.20
C LYS A 244 36.18 -8.09 12.34
N PRO A 245 36.32 -8.74 11.17
CA PRO A 245 35.18 -9.12 10.33
C PRO A 245 34.08 -9.88 11.08
N SER A 246 34.45 -10.67 12.10
CA SER A 246 33.50 -11.38 12.96
C SER A 246 32.63 -10.45 13.81
N SER A 247 33.20 -9.38 14.38
CA SER A 247 32.47 -8.38 15.19
C SER A 247 31.50 -7.57 14.33
N LEU A 248 31.96 -7.15 13.15
CA LEU A 248 31.12 -6.44 12.16
C LEU A 248 30.00 -7.34 11.66
N GLY A 249 30.31 -8.57 11.24
CA GLY A 249 29.33 -9.55 10.74
C GLY A 249 28.25 -9.89 11.78
N GLN A 250 28.64 -10.07 13.06
CA GLN A 250 27.68 -10.30 14.15
C GLN A 250 26.71 -9.11 14.31
N THR A 251 27.24 -7.88 14.30
CA THR A 251 26.43 -6.67 14.47
C THR A 251 25.51 -6.42 13.28
N ILE A 252 26.00 -6.68 12.06
CA ILE A 252 25.20 -6.64 10.83
C ILE A 252 24.05 -7.64 10.91
N SER A 253 24.29 -8.87 11.39
CA SER A 253 23.25 -9.89 11.58
C SER A 253 22.15 -9.41 12.54
N TYR A 254 22.52 -8.78 13.66
CA TYR A 254 21.54 -8.19 14.59
C TYR A 254 20.73 -7.06 13.94
N LEU A 255 21.39 -6.13 13.24
CA LEU A 255 20.72 -5.05 12.53
C LEU A 255 19.79 -5.57 11.43
N GLN A 256 20.22 -6.58 10.68
CA GLN A 256 19.41 -7.21 9.65
C GLN A 256 18.15 -7.83 10.25
N THR A 257 18.31 -8.60 11.34
CA THR A 257 17.20 -9.24 12.04
C THR A 257 16.20 -8.21 12.56
N LEU A 258 16.71 -7.13 13.17
CA LEU A 258 15.89 -6.03 13.65
C LEU A 258 15.14 -5.33 12.52
N LEU A 259 15.85 -4.91 11.48
CA LEU A 259 15.28 -4.21 10.33
C LEU A 259 14.24 -5.09 9.61
N MET A 260 14.50 -6.39 9.46
CA MET A 260 13.54 -7.32 8.87
C MET A 260 12.27 -7.48 9.70
N ALA A 261 12.40 -7.49 11.03
CA ALA A 261 11.25 -7.55 11.93
C ALA A 261 10.41 -6.24 11.95
N GLN A 262 10.96 -5.15 11.42
CA GLN A 262 10.36 -3.80 11.39
C GLN A 262 10.10 -3.28 9.96
N LYS A 263 10.46 -4.04 8.91
CA LYS A 263 10.52 -3.57 7.50
C LYS A 263 9.24 -2.96 6.94
N LEU A 264 8.09 -3.29 7.53
CA LEU A 264 6.79 -2.76 7.09
C LEU A 264 6.55 -1.31 7.50
N TYR A 265 7.30 -0.80 8.48
CA TYR A 265 7.11 0.53 9.06
C TYR A 265 8.43 1.21 9.41
N ARG A 266 9.56 0.63 9.02
CA ARG A 266 10.85 1.20 9.28
C ARG A 266 11.78 0.92 8.13
N LYS A 267 12.40 1.99 7.63
CA LYS A 267 13.37 1.89 6.54
C LYS A 267 14.80 1.83 7.03
N CYS A 268 15.07 2.21 8.27
CA CYS A 268 16.43 2.30 8.77
C CYS A 268 16.53 2.00 10.27
N ASN A 269 17.62 1.31 10.64
CA ASN A 269 18.09 1.13 12.01
C ASN A 269 19.57 1.50 12.10
N TYR A 270 20.00 1.95 13.29
CA TYR A 270 21.38 2.32 13.57
C TYR A 270 22.00 1.35 14.57
N GLY A 271 23.31 1.18 14.50
CA GLY A 271 24.06 0.41 15.47
C GLY A 271 25.42 1.03 15.74
N PHE A 272 26.07 0.57 16.80
CA PHE A 272 27.47 0.86 17.04
C PHE A 272 28.19 -0.33 17.67
N ILE A 273 29.50 -0.39 17.45
CA ILE A 273 30.43 -1.32 18.11
C ILE A 273 31.49 -0.48 18.81
N THR A 274 31.77 -0.73 20.08
CA THR A 274 32.82 -0.03 20.81
C THR A 274 33.60 -0.95 21.74
N ASN A 275 34.87 -0.62 21.96
CA ASN A 275 35.71 -1.20 23.01
C ASN A 275 36.12 -0.16 24.05
N TYR A 276 35.29 0.88 24.23
CA TYR A 276 35.54 2.05 25.08
C TYR A 276 36.65 2.99 24.63
N ILE A 277 37.62 2.53 23.83
CA ILE A 277 38.68 3.37 23.26
C ILE A 277 38.25 3.92 21.91
N SER A 278 37.75 3.06 21.04
CA SER A 278 37.25 3.39 19.70
C SER A 278 35.80 2.96 19.50
N ILE A 279 35.17 3.50 18.46
CA ILE A 279 33.80 3.21 18.06
C ILE A 279 33.68 3.10 16.54
N ILE A 280 32.82 2.18 16.09
CA ILE A 280 32.35 2.07 14.71
C ILE A 280 30.83 2.27 14.73
N PHE A 281 30.32 3.13 13.85
CA PHE A 281 28.88 3.30 13.63
C PHE A 281 28.42 2.47 12.45
N LEU A 282 27.19 1.96 12.52
CA LEU A 282 26.55 1.19 11.46
C LEU A 282 25.15 1.76 11.19
N LYS A 283 24.74 1.73 9.91
CA LYS A 283 23.38 2.01 9.45
C LYS A 283 22.94 0.85 8.58
N ALA A 284 21.77 0.30 8.87
CA ALA A 284 21.08 -0.63 7.98
C ALA A 284 19.89 0.10 7.37
N GLU A 285 19.71 -0.01 6.06
CA GLU A 285 18.63 0.64 5.33
C GLU A 285 17.96 -0.34 4.37
N ILE A 286 16.64 -0.26 4.21
CA ILE A 286 15.87 -1.07 3.27
C ILE A 286 15.14 -0.19 2.25
N ASN A 287 15.46 -0.42 0.97
CA ASN A 287 14.84 0.23 -0.18
C ASN A 287 14.44 -0.84 -1.19
N ASP A 288 13.14 -0.93 -1.53
CA ASP A 288 12.61 -1.89 -2.50
C ASP A 288 13.08 -3.35 -2.27
N ASP A 289 12.98 -3.82 -1.02
CA ASP A 289 13.47 -5.13 -0.54
C ASP A 289 15.01 -5.35 -0.57
N ILE A 290 15.78 -4.35 -0.99
CA ILE A 290 17.24 -4.36 -0.95
C ILE A 290 17.70 -3.79 0.40
N VAL A 291 18.52 -4.55 1.12
CA VAL A 291 19.10 -4.10 2.39
C VAL A 291 20.53 -3.65 2.17
N THR A 292 20.82 -2.39 2.46
CA THR A 292 22.17 -1.85 2.43
C THR A 292 22.69 -1.64 3.84
N PHE A 293 23.99 -1.85 4.02
CA PHE A 293 24.69 -1.57 5.27
C PHE A 293 25.79 -0.56 5.00
N GLN A 294 25.91 0.41 5.91
CA GLN A 294 26.97 1.39 5.88
C GLN A 294 27.66 1.38 7.23
N HIS A 295 28.97 1.53 7.24
CA HIS A 295 29.71 1.70 8.49
C HIS A 295 30.77 2.79 8.40
N SER A 296 31.16 3.33 9.55
CA SER A 296 32.31 4.21 9.63
C SER A 296 33.62 3.42 9.70
N LYS A 297 34.75 4.10 9.46
CA LYS A 297 36.02 3.65 10.03
C LYS A 297 35.93 3.65 11.57
N PRO A 298 36.81 2.92 12.27
CA PRO A 298 37.05 3.10 13.69
C PRO A 298 37.51 4.52 13.97
N ILE A 299 36.92 5.13 14.98
CA ILE A 299 37.22 6.50 15.38
C ILE A 299 37.39 6.53 16.90
N ASP A 300 38.24 7.42 17.38
CA ASP A 300 38.45 7.65 18.80
C ASP A 300 37.13 7.96 19.51
N PHE A 301 36.84 7.21 20.57
CA PHE A 301 35.65 7.33 21.39
C PHE A 301 35.95 7.89 22.78
N LYS A 302 37.01 7.41 23.43
CA LYS A 302 37.41 7.89 24.75
C LYS A 302 37.86 9.36 24.70
N PRO A 303 37.38 10.26 25.58
CA PRO A 303 37.89 11.63 25.70
C PRO A 303 39.40 11.69 25.92
N THR A 304 40.02 12.73 25.35
CA THR A 304 41.45 13.03 25.54
C THR A 304 41.56 14.44 26.09
N ASN A 305 42.33 14.64 27.17
CA ASN A 305 42.52 15.95 27.83
C ASN A 305 41.21 16.68 28.15
N ASN A 306 40.19 15.96 28.64
CA ASN A 306 38.84 16.48 28.90
C ASN A 306 38.15 17.11 27.67
N MET A 307 38.56 16.74 26.45
CA MET A 307 37.87 17.12 25.23
C MET A 307 37.13 15.92 24.65
N ALA A 308 35.88 16.16 24.22
CA ALA A 308 35.08 15.15 23.55
C ALA A 308 35.69 14.80 22.18
N THR A 309 35.85 13.52 21.89
CA THR A 309 36.25 13.07 20.55
C THR A 309 35.10 13.13 19.57
N LEU A 310 35.41 13.00 18.28
CA LEU A 310 34.41 12.90 17.22
C LEU A 310 33.46 11.71 17.44
N GLY A 311 34.00 10.54 17.84
CA GLY A 311 33.19 9.36 18.12
C GLY A 311 32.20 9.59 19.27
N LEU A 312 32.66 10.25 20.35
CA LEU A 312 31.80 10.59 21.49
C LEU A 312 30.69 11.58 21.13
N GLN A 313 31.04 12.65 20.41
CA GLN A 313 30.07 13.64 19.93
C GLN A 313 29.04 13.00 19.00
N THR A 314 29.47 12.09 18.12
CA THR A 314 28.58 11.39 17.18
C THR A 314 27.61 10.47 17.92
N LEU A 315 28.07 9.68 18.88
CA LEU A 315 27.19 8.83 19.68
C LEU A 315 26.21 9.68 20.51
N TYR A 316 26.70 10.76 21.13
CA TYR A 316 25.85 11.67 21.88
C TYR A 316 24.76 12.31 21.00
N SER A 317 25.11 12.74 19.79
CA SER A 317 24.15 13.23 18.79
C SER A 317 23.17 12.13 18.38
N LEU A 318 23.63 10.92 18.05
CA LEU A 318 22.75 9.80 17.68
C LEU A 318 21.71 9.51 18.77
N LEU A 319 22.10 9.58 20.04
CA LEU A 319 21.20 9.30 21.17
C LEU A 319 20.26 10.46 21.55
N ASN A 320 20.52 11.68 21.06
CA ASN A 320 19.76 12.89 21.44
C ASN A 320 19.18 13.67 20.24
N THR A 321 19.40 13.23 19.01
CA THR A 321 18.79 13.83 17.82
C THR A 321 17.29 13.57 17.84
N SER A 322 16.47 14.62 17.71
CA SER A 322 15.02 14.47 17.54
C SER A 322 14.75 13.66 16.28
N ILE A 323 14.11 12.51 16.46
CA ILE A 323 14.00 11.47 15.44
C ILE A 323 13.14 11.87 14.24
N ASP A 324 12.37 12.96 14.31
CA ASP A 324 11.75 13.60 13.13
C ASP A 324 12.78 13.99 12.04
N LYS A 325 14.07 14.07 12.39
CA LYS A 325 15.18 14.37 11.46
C LYS A 325 16.00 13.16 11.04
N VAL A 326 15.80 12.01 11.69
CA VAL A 326 16.43 10.74 11.33
C VAL A 326 15.46 10.05 10.38
N ASP A 327 15.92 9.52 9.24
CA ASP A 327 15.13 8.91 8.14
C ASP A 327 14.17 7.76 8.58
N SER A 328 13.23 8.07 9.47
CA SER A 328 12.53 7.14 10.33
C SER A 328 11.06 7.13 9.95
N ILE A 329 10.72 6.28 9.00
CA ILE A 329 9.33 6.10 8.56
C ILE A 329 8.50 5.32 9.62
N GLY A 330 8.94 5.27 10.88
CA GLY A 330 8.20 4.67 11.99
C GLY A 330 7.48 5.72 12.83
N PHE A 331 6.30 5.39 13.32
CA PHE A 331 5.50 6.25 14.18
C PHE A 331 5.97 6.21 15.64
N TYR A 332 6.06 7.37 16.28
CA TYR A 332 6.34 7.50 17.72
C TYR A 332 5.34 8.48 18.34
N PRO A 333 4.62 8.08 19.39
CA PRO A 333 3.72 9.00 20.08
C PRO A 333 4.54 10.05 20.82
N SER A 334 4.08 11.31 20.80
CA SER A 334 4.64 12.39 21.61
C SER A 334 4.16 12.31 23.07
N THR A 335 3.03 11.63 23.29
CA THR A 335 2.53 11.23 24.61
C THR A 335 3.13 9.92 25.10
N VAL A 336 3.20 9.76 26.43
CA VAL A 336 3.71 8.54 27.07
C VAL A 336 2.61 7.48 27.13
N ILE A 337 2.95 6.25 26.75
CA ILE A 337 2.03 5.11 26.65
C ILE A 337 2.68 3.88 27.27
N ASN A 338 1.94 3.23 28.17
CA ASN A 338 2.42 2.08 28.92
C ASN A 338 2.11 0.79 28.16
N LEU A 339 3.13 0.04 27.72
CA LEU A 339 2.96 -1.20 26.93
C LEU A 339 3.47 -2.41 27.70
N THR A 340 2.67 -3.48 27.80
CA THR A 340 3.04 -4.68 28.56
C THR A 340 3.40 -5.87 27.68
N SER A 341 2.67 -6.11 26.59
CA SER A 341 2.93 -7.25 25.70
C SER A 341 2.53 -6.94 24.26
N PHE A 342 3.31 -7.42 23.30
CA PHE A 342 2.92 -7.39 21.90
C PHE A 342 1.83 -8.44 21.65
N LEU A 343 0.79 -8.08 20.89
CA LEU A 343 -0.34 -8.95 20.57
C LEU A 343 -0.35 -9.32 19.09
N SER A 344 -0.31 -8.33 18.21
CA SER A 344 -0.37 -8.57 16.77
C SER A 344 0.22 -7.43 15.95
N GLU A 345 0.52 -7.74 14.69
CA GLU A 345 0.97 -6.78 13.69
C GLU A 345 0.01 -6.80 12.50
N GLY A 346 -0.62 -5.66 12.23
CA GLY A 346 -1.49 -5.47 11.06
C GLY A 346 -0.79 -4.67 9.96
N TYR A 347 -1.50 -4.37 8.89
CA TYR A 347 -0.97 -3.56 7.78
C TYR A 347 -0.64 -2.12 8.22
N THR A 348 -1.57 -1.50 8.97
CA THR A 348 -1.49 -0.09 9.39
C THR A 348 -0.92 0.11 10.80
N SER A 349 -0.83 -0.95 11.58
CA SER A 349 -0.67 -0.84 13.03
C SER A 349 0.09 -1.98 13.69
N LEU A 350 0.61 -1.69 14.88
CA LEU A 350 1.12 -2.64 15.86
C LEU A 350 0.15 -2.63 17.05
N VAL A 351 -0.23 -3.80 17.55
CA VAL A 351 -1.19 -3.93 18.65
C VAL A 351 -0.50 -4.47 19.88
N PHE A 352 -0.68 -3.78 21.00
CA PHE A 352 -0.10 -4.13 22.28
C PHE A 352 -1.16 -4.17 23.37
N LYS A 353 -0.90 -4.93 24.43
CA LYS A 353 -1.65 -4.85 25.69
C LYS A 353 -1.12 -3.70 26.54
N VAL A 354 -2.02 -3.05 27.28
CA VAL A 354 -1.69 -2.02 28.28
C VAL A 354 -2.05 -2.50 29.70
N PRO A 355 -1.54 -1.86 30.78
CA PRO A 355 -1.65 -2.38 32.15
C PRO A 355 -3.06 -2.67 32.65
N ASP A 356 -4.06 -1.89 32.23
CA ASP A 356 -5.45 -2.05 32.65
C ASP A 356 -6.21 -3.17 31.92
N GLY A 357 -5.53 -3.94 31.06
CA GLY A 357 -6.11 -5.05 30.31
C GLY A 357 -6.65 -4.69 28.94
N ARG A 358 -6.74 -3.40 28.60
CA ARG A 358 -7.10 -2.91 27.25
C ARG A 358 -5.99 -3.17 26.23
N VAL A 359 -6.26 -2.79 24.99
CA VAL A 359 -5.30 -2.81 23.90
C VAL A 359 -4.97 -1.39 23.42
N ALA A 360 -3.71 -1.18 23.04
CA ALA A 360 -3.24 -0.01 22.33
C ALA A 360 -2.88 -0.43 20.90
N LYS A 361 -3.67 0.04 19.94
CA LYS A 361 -3.34 -0.01 18.51
C LYS A 361 -2.48 1.21 18.23
N ILE A 362 -1.24 0.99 17.77
CA ILE A 362 -0.25 2.03 17.50
C ILE A 362 -0.05 2.09 16.00
N CYS A 363 -0.22 3.28 15.43
CA CYS A 363 0.00 3.52 14.02
C CYS A 363 1.43 3.12 13.64
N LYS A 364 1.63 2.55 12.45
CA LYS A 364 2.96 2.16 11.98
C LYS A 364 3.74 3.35 11.43
N THR A 365 3.06 4.21 10.68
CA THR A 365 3.64 5.37 10.00
C THR A 365 2.64 6.53 10.05
N PRO A 366 3.07 7.79 10.09
CA PRO A 366 2.14 8.94 10.12
C PRO A 366 1.10 8.96 8.99
N VAL A 367 1.38 8.29 7.86
CA VAL A 367 0.48 8.20 6.70
C VAL A 367 -0.85 7.52 7.04
N TYR A 368 -0.87 6.58 7.99
CA TYR A 368 -2.09 5.86 8.36
C TYR A 368 -2.92 6.55 9.45
N THR A 369 -2.51 7.73 9.94
CA THR A 369 -3.23 8.45 11.01
C THR A 369 -4.69 8.76 10.66
N ASN A 370 -4.98 9.10 9.41
CA ASN A 370 -6.35 9.33 8.94
C ASN A 370 -7.25 8.11 9.12
N MET A 371 -6.70 6.89 9.00
CA MET A 371 -7.48 5.67 9.20
C MET A 371 -7.84 5.45 10.67
N PHE A 372 -6.95 5.83 11.59
CA PHE A 372 -7.21 5.77 13.03
C PHE A 372 -8.27 6.78 13.45
N GLU A 373 -8.21 7.99 12.89
CA GLU A 373 -9.24 9.00 13.09
C GLU A 373 -10.59 8.51 12.57
N ASN A 374 -10.63 7.95 11.36
CA ASN A 374 -11.84 7.40 10.79
C ASN A 374 -12.44 6.26 11.64
N GLU A 375 -11.59 5.36 12.14
CA GLU A 375 -12.00 4.29 13.05
C GLU A 375 -12.59 4.85 14.35
N TYR A 376 -11.90 5.80 14.99
CA TYR A 376 -12.38 6.43 16.22
C TYR A 376 -13.73 7.15 16.04
N GLN A 377 -13.88 7.92 14.97
CA GLN A 377 -15.12 8.64 14.67
C GLN A 377 -16.28 7.70 14.34
N THR A 378 -16.00 6.65 13.56
CA THR A 378 -17.01 5.65 13.18
C THR A 378 -17.50 4.88 14.41
N LEU A 379 -16.59 4.41 15.26
CA LEU A 379 -16.93 3.67 16.48
C LEU A 379 -17.75 4.53 17.45
N ASN A 380 -17.37 5.79 17.67
CA ASN A 380 -18.15 6.71 18.51
C ASN A 380 -19.54 7.00 17.92
N THR A 381 -19.64 7.14 16.60
CA THR A 381 -20.92 7.33 15.92
C THR A 381 -21.84 6.13 16.10
N LEU A 382 -21.33 4.91 15.89
CA LEU A 382 -22.10 3.67 16.05
C LEU A 382 -22.50 3.42 17.52
N LYS A 383 -21.62 3.75 18.46
CA LYS A 383 -21.92 3.71 19.90
C LYS A 383 -23.08 4.64 20.26
N ASN A 384 -23.15 5.85 19.68
CA ASN A 384 -24.26 6.78 19.90
C ASN A 384 -25.60 6.25 19.37
N TYR A 385 -25.56 5.31 18.43
CA TYR A 385 -26.74 4.59 17.95
C TYR A 385 -27.08 3.33 18.76
N ASN A 386 -26.38 3.10 19.88
CA ASN A 386 -26.52 1.91 20.73
C ASN A 386 -26.29 0.60 19.95
N ILE A 387 -25.33 0.63 19.02
CA ILE A 387 -24.88 -0.56 18.27
C ILE A 387 -23.68 -1.14 19.01
N ASP A 388 -23.67 -2.46 19.15
CA ASP A 388 -22.61 -3.20 19.84
C ASP A 388 -21.36 -3.26 18.95
N VAL A 389 -20.44 -2.32 19.17
CA VAL A 389 -19.18 -2.14 18.44
C VAL A 389 -18.03 -1.94 19.43
N PRO A 390 -16.77 -2.11 18.99
CA PRO A 390 -15.62 -1.90 19.85
C PRO A 390 -15.64 -0.57 20.61
N LYS A 391 -15.50 -0.64 21.92
CA LYS A 391 -15.40 0.53 22.81
C LYS A 391 -14.00 1.11 22.72
N VAL A 392 -13.93 2.31 22.14
CA VAL A 392 -12.75 3.17 22.17
C VAL A 392 -12.77 4.06 23.41
N GLU A 393 -11.63 4.10 24.09
CA GLU A 393 -11.40 5.01 25.21
C GLU A 393 -10.92 6.37 24.71
N LYS A 394 -9.86 6.35 23.91
CA LYS A 394 -9.19 7.55 23.45
C LYS A 394 -8.41 7.30 22.17
N LEU A 395 -8.29 8.35 21.38
CA LEU A 395 -7.31 8.49 20.32
C LEU A 395 -6.35 9.61 20.71
N CYS A 396 -5.05 9.33 20.70
CA CYS A 396 -4.02 10.33 20.93
C CYS A 396 -2.86 10.04 20.00
N GLU A 397 -2.56 10.96 19.09
CA GLU A 397 -1.37 10.93 18.22
C GLU A 397 -1.12 9.53 17.65
N GLY A 398 -1.96 9.06 16.73
CA GLY A 398 -1.77 7.75 16.10
C GLY A 398 -1.86 6.54 17.05
N VAL A 399 -2.30 6.72 18.30
CA VAL A 399 -2.56 5.60 19.23
C VAL A 399 -4.02 5.56 19.63
N LEU A 400 -4.67 4.45 19.29
CA LEU A 400 -6.06 4.18 19.58
C LEU A 400 -6.14 3.13 20.69
N GLN A 401 -6.64 3.54 21.85
CA GLN A 401 -6.83 2.66 23.00
C GLN A 401 -8.27 2.17 23.03
N MET A 402 -8.46 0.86 23.07
CA MET A 402 -9.77 0.21 22.99
C MET A 402 -9.85 -1.05 23.85
N GLU A 403 -11.06 -1.59 24.05
CA GLU A 403 -11.25 -2.84 24.77
C GLU A 403 -10.54 -4.03 24.09
N LYS A 404 -10.34 -5.11 24.84
CA LYS A 404 -9.62 -6.30 24.36
C LYS A 404 -10.58 -7.27 23.64
N PHE A 405 -10.09 -7.82 22.53
CA PHE A 405 -10.73 -8.88 21.77
C PHE A 405 -9.85 -10.13 21.70
N ASN A 406 -10.47 -11.28 21.52
CA ASN A 406 -9.78 -12.55 21.32
C ASN A 406 -9.93 -12.98 19.86
N CYS A 407 -8.82 -13.42 19.26
CA CYS A 407 -8.83 -13.97 17.90
C CYS A 407 -9.68 -15.23 17.85
N ILE A 408 -10.31 -15.47 16.70
CA ILE A 408 -10.95 -16.75 16.38
C ILE A 408 -9.84 -17.67 15.87
N GLU A 409 -9.58 -18.77 16.57
CA GLU A 409 -8.58 -19.74 16.12
C GLU A 409 -9.13 -20.54 14.93
N ASP A 410 -8.27 -21.02 14.04
CA ASP A 410 -8.68 -21.85 12.89
C ASP A 410 -9.46 -23.12 13.29
N THR A 411 -9.29 -23.58 14.53
CA THR A 411 -9.99 -24.75 15.10
C THR A 411 -11.32 -24.38 15.78
N ASP A 412 -11.54 -23.11 16.09
CA ASP A 412 -12.72 -22.59 16.78
C ASP A 412 -13.65 -21.92 15.77
N THR A 413 -14.25 -22.75 14.91
CA THR A 413 -15.09 -22.23 13.84
C THR A 413 -16.37 -21.61 14.42
N PRO A 414 -16.74 -20.38 14.02
CA PRO A 414 -17.96 -19.75 14.53
C PRO A 414 -19.22 -20.58 14.31
N THR A 415 -20.05 -20.63 15.34
CA THR A 415 -21.33 -21.33 15.31
C THR A 415 -22.31 -20.64 14.36
N LYS A 416 -23.32 -21.39 13.92
CA LYS A 416 -24.44 -20.84 13.13
C LYS A 416 -25.11 -19.65 13.83
N GLN A 417 -25.34 -19.73 15.14
CA GLN A 417 -26.03 -18.66 15.87
C GLN A 417 -25.17 -17.39 15.93
N GLU A 418 -23.87 -17.52 16.21
CA GLU A 418 -22.93 -16.38 16.18
C GLU A 418 -22.90 -15.71 14.80
N CYS A 419 -22.94 -16.49 13.72
CA CYS A 419 -22.98 -15.95 12.36
C CYS A 419 -24.31 -15.24 12.05
N LEU A 420 -25.44 -15.73 12.57
CA LEU A 420 -26.74 -15.05 12.43
C LEU A 420 -26.76 -13.72 13.19
N ASP A 421 -26.23 -13.71 14.42
CA ASP A 421 -26.11 -12.51 15.23
C ASP A 421 -25.21 -11.46 14.55
N LEU A 422 -24.14 -11.90 13.87
CA LEU A 422 -23.24 -11.05 13.11
C LEU A 422 -23.93 -10.43 11.87
N ILE A 423 -24.82 -11.16 11.19
CA ILE A 423 -25.64 -10.60 10.10
C ILE A 423 -26.57 -9.51 10.64
N ASP A 424 -27.20 -9.75 11.79
CA ASP A 424 -28.09 -8.77 12.44
C ASP A 424 -27.32 -7.52 12.89
N LEU A 425 -26.10 -7.69 13.39
CA LEU A 425 -25.20 -6.57 13.70
C LEU A 425 -24.87 -5.76 12.44
N LEU A 426 -24.50 -6.41 11.34
CA LEU A 426 -24.19 -5.73 10.08
C LEU A 426 -25.41 -4.97 9.54
N GLN A 427 -26.60 -5.57 9.62
CA GLN A 427 -27.85 -4.91 9.23
C GLN A 427 -28.12 -3.65 10.05
N LYS A 428 -27.89 -3.69 11.37
CA LYS A 428 -28.01 -2.50 12.24
C LYS A 428 -27.03 -1.40 11.84
N VAL A 429 -25.78 -1.74 11.54
CA VAL A 429 -24.76 -0.78 11.07
C VAL A 429 -25.21 -0.13 9.76
N HIS A 430 -25.57 -0.95 8.77
CA HIS A 430 -26.01 -0.48 7.45
C HIS A 430 -27.30 0.36 7.51
N SER A 431 -28.20 0.10 8.47
CA SER A 431 -29.40 0.93 8.69
C SER A 431 -29.08 2.38 9.08
N ARG A 432 -27.85 2.64 9.54
CA ARG A 432 -27.32 3.98 9.82
C ARG A 432 -26.54 4.58 8.65
N GLY A 433 -26.57 3.93 7.49
CA GLY A 433 -25.88 4.38 6.28
C GLY A 433 -24.36 4.34 6.41
N ILE A 434 -23.81 3.41 7.21
CA ILE A 434 -22.36 3.21 7.38
C ILE A 434 -22.00 1.85 6.77
N CYS A 435 -20.90 1.80 6.02
CA CYS A 435 -20.32 0.57 5.46
C CYS A 435 -18.93 0.35 6.06
N HIS A 436 -18.55 -0.91 6.32
CA HIS A 436 -17.26 -1.28 6.92
C HIS A 436 -16.12 -1.31 5.90
N ARG A 437 -16.36 -1.83 4.69
CA ARG A 437 -15.42 -1.91 3.55
C ARG A 437 -14.26 -2.89 3.64
N ASP A 438 -14.09 -3.58 4.76
CA ASP A 438 -12.99 -4.53 4.96
C ASP A 438 -13.44 -5.75 5.77
N ILE A 439 -14.65 -6.26 5.49
CA ILE A 439 -15.14 -7.47 6.15
C ILE A 439 -14.36 -8.68 5.63
N ARG A 440 -13.70 -9.37 6.55
CA ARG A 440 -12.89 -10.57 6.32
C ARG A 440 -12.69 -11.30 7.66
N PRO A 441 -12.26 -12.58 7.67
CA PRO A 441 -12.06 -13.33 8.91
C PRO A 441 -11.19 -12.60 9.95
N GLU A 442 -10.12 -11.94 9.51
CA GLU A 442 -9.16 -11.27 10.40
C GLU A 442 -9.74 -10.01 11.09
N ASN A 443 -10.84 -9.46 10.56
CA ASN A 443 -11.51 -8.28 11.10
C ASN A 443 -12.80 -8.65 11.87
N ILE A 444 -13.00 -9.93 12.17
CA ILE A 444 -14.07 -10.42 13.05
C ILE A 444 -13.41 -11.16 14.22
N MET A 445 -13.72 -10.72 15.44
CA MET A 445 -13.12 -11.26 16.66
C MET A 445 -14.21 -11.58 17.70
N LYS A 446 -13.86 -12.35 18.74
CA LYS A 446 -14.73 -12.55 19.91
C LYS A 446 -14.49 -11.43 20.91
N ASN A 447 -15.56 -10.79 21.38
CA ASN A 447 -15.50 -9.84 22.48
C ASN A 447 -14.96 -10.55 23.72
N GLY A 448 -13.91 -10.00 24.35
CA GLY A 448 -13.28 -10.60 25.52
C GLY A 448 -14.20 -10.73 26.74
N ASN A 449 -15.32 -10.01 26.76
CA ASN A 449 -16.25 -9.96 27.90
C ASN A 449 -17.39 -10.98 27.79
N ASP A 450 -18.06 -11.07 26.64
CA ASP A 450 -19.25 -11.91 26.44
C ASP A 450 -19.10 -12.98 25.35
N GLY A 451 -17.94 -13.04 24.70
CA GLY A 451 -17.61 -14.05 23.69
C GLY A 451 -18.28 -13.86 22.33
N LYS A 452 -19.13 -12.84 22.14
CA LYS A 452 -19.83 -12.62 20.86
C LYS A 452 -18.90 -12.17 19.76
N LEU A 453 -19.24 -12.53 18.53
CA LEU A 453 -18.56 -12.00 17.34
C LEU A 453 -18.82 -10.51 17.17
N ILE A 454 -17.76 -9.78 16.84
CA ILE A 454 -17.82 -8.34 16.62
C ILE A 454 -16.91 -7.94 15.44
N PHE A 455 -17.32 -6.91 14.70
CA PHE A 455 -16.50 -6.30 13.66
C PHE A 455 -15.48 -5.34 14.26
N ILE A 456 -14.22 -5.50 13.88
CA ILE A 456 -13.10 -4.63 14.27
C ILE A 456 -12.46 -3.98 13.04
N ASP A 457 -11.59 -2.99 13.26
CA ASP A 457 -10.82 -2.30 12.20
C ASP A 457 -11.70 -1.48 11.25
N TRP A 458 -12.33 -0.43 11.79
CA TRP A 458 -13.19 0.48 11.05
C TRP A 458 -12.43 1.56 10.26
N GLY A 459 -11.12 1.39 10.05
CA GLY A 459 -10.26 2.41 9.44
C GLY A 459 -10.63 2.75 7.99
N PHE A 460 -11.30 1.82 7.29
CA PHE A 460 -11.78 2.01 5.92
C PHE A 460 -13.26 2.39 5.81
N ALA A 461 -13.97 2.51 6.94
CA ALA A 461 -15.41 2.73 6.95
C ALA A 461 -15.80 4.01 6.20
N CYS A 462 -16.98 4.01 5.60
CA CYS A 462 -17.51 5.16 4.86
C CYS A 462 -19.02 5.24 4.96
N LYS A 463 -19.61 6.31 4.41
CA LYS A 463 -21.07 6.36 4.26
C LYS A 463 -21.52 5.51 3.09
N ALA A 464 -22.67 4.87 3.24
CA ALA A 464 -23.35 4.20 2.14
C ALA A 464 -23.56 5.20 0.99
N ASP A 465 -23.36 4.70 -0.23
CA ASP A 465 -23.45 5.44 -1.49
C ASP A 465 -22.36 6.50 -1.72
N GLU A 466 -21.39 6.65 -0.81
CA GLU A 466 -20.28 7.58 -0.94
C GLU A 466 -19.36 7.19 -2.11
N MET A 467 -19.01 8.18 -2.95
CA MET A 467 -18.04 8.00 -4.03
C MET A 467 -16.64 7.94 -3.45
N THR A 468 -16.03 6.75 -3.47
CA THR A 468 -14.71 6.52 -2.89
C THR A 468 -13.77 5.84 -3.89
N GLN A 469 -12.47 6.04 -3.72
CA GLN A 469 -11.47 5.15 -4.32
C GLN A 469 -11.51 3.78 -3.64
N PHE A 470 -10.92 2.78 -4.28
CA PHE A 470 -10.78 1.46 -3.66
C PHE A 470 -10.06 1.56 -2.31
N ALA A 471 -10.62 0.92 -1.28
CA ALA A 471 -9.96 0.69 -0.01
C ALA A 471 -10.47 -0.62 0.60
N GLY A 472 -9.71 -1.20 1.52
CA GLY A 472 -9.95 -2.55 2.06
C GLY A 472 -9.17 -3.65 1.32
N THR A 473 -9.52 -4.89 1.61
CA THR A 473 -8.77 -6.08 1.16
C THR A 473 -9.37 -6.71 -0.08
N VAL A 474 -8.57 -6.85 -1.13
CA VAL A 474 -9.00 -7.43 -2.41
C VAL A 474 -9.48 -8.89 -2.33
N SER A 475 -9.02 -9.65 -1.34
CA SER A 475 -9.28 -11.09 -1.22
C SER A 475 -10.73 -11.45 -0.88
N PHE A 476 -11.39 -10.63 -0.06
CA PHE A 476 -12.78 -10.85 0.37
C PHE A 476 -13.74 -9.79 -0.18
N CYS A 477 -13.23 -8.74 -0.81
CA CYS A 477 -14.02 -7.69 -1.45
C CYS A 477 -15.04 -8.24 -2.46
N ALA A 478 -16.21 -7.62 -2.54
CA ALA A 478 -17.20 -7.90 -3.59
C ALA A 478 -16.62 -7.70 -5.00
N ASP A 479 -16.94 -8.59 -5.94
CA ASP A 479 -16.29 -8.55 -7.27
C ASP A 479 -16.65 -7.28 -8.05
N GLU A 480 -17.89 -6.79 -7.89
CA GLU A 480 -18.34 -5.52 -8.47
C GLU A 480 -17.48 -4.34 -7.97
N TYR A 481 -17.12 -4.32 -6.68
CA TYR A 481 -16.29 -3.26 -6.12
C TYR A 481 -14.81 -3.43 -6.51
N LEU A 482 -14.37 -4.67 -6.68
CA LEU A 482 -13.01 -5.00 -7.13
C LEU A 482 -12.69 -4.45 -8.52
N GLU A 483 -13.70 -4.14 -9.35
CA GLU A 483 -13.49 -3.45 -10.65
C GLU A 483 -12.75 -2.10 -10.53
N CYS A 484 -12.79 -1.46 -9.36
CA CYS A 484 -12.04 -0.22 -9.11
C CYS A 484 -10.51 -0.43 -9.22
N ILE A 485 -9.99 -1.61 -8.88
CA ILE A 485 -8.56 -1.92 -8.99
C ILE A 485 -8.11 -2.00 -10.46
N PHE A 486 -9.01 -2.41 -11.36
CA PHE A 486 -8.69 -2.56 -12.78
C PHE A 486 -8.78 -1.25 -13.57
N HIS A 487 -9.28 -0.18 -12.95
CA HIS A 487 -9.47 1.13 -13.57
C HIS A 487 -8.85 2.22 -12.67
N PRO A 488 -7.54 2.52 -12.80
CA PRO A 488 -6.73 3.25 -11.80
C PRO A 488 -7.11 4.71 -11.47
N HIS A 489 -8.28 5.21 -11.86
CA HIS A 489 -8.86 6.48 -11.41
C HIS A 489 -10.37 6.35 -11.09
N GLY A 490 -10.87 5.13 -10.97
CA GLY A 490 -12.28 4.83 -10.77
C GLY A 490 -12.70 5.14 -9.34
N PHE A 491 -13.45 6.22 -9.16
CA PHE A 491 -14.30 6.36 -7.99
C PHE A 491 -15.54 5.50 -8.19
N LYS A 492 -15.97 4.81 -7.13
CA LYS A 492 -17.21 4.04 -7.14
C LYS A 492 -18.00 4.32 -5.87
N SER A 493 -19.31 4.41 -6.05
CA SER A 493 -20.25 4.51 -4.94
C SER A 493 -20.23 3.20 -4.15
N TYR A 494 -19.79 3.23 -2.89
CA TYR A 494 -19.72 2.02 -2.07
C TYR A 494 -21.12 1.65 -1.57
N LYS A 495 -21.56 0.42 -1.83
CA LYS A 495 -22.90 -0.07 -1.47
C LYS A 495 -22.82 -1.04 -0.29
N THR A 496 -23.81 -1.01 0.58
CA THR A 496 -23.95 -1.96 1.71
C THR A 496 -23.95 -3.42 1.28
N LYS A 497 -24.46 -3.73 0.07
CA LYS A 497 -24.40 -5.10 -0.49
C LYS A 497 -22.97 -5.63 -0.71
N TYR A 498 -21.97 -4.74 -0.81
CA TYR A 498 -20.57 -5.16 -0.95
C TYR A 498 -20.03 -5.75 0.34
N ASP A 499 -20.37 -5.16 1.49
CA ASP A 499 -20.09 -5.73 2.80
C ASP A 499 -20.81 -7.08 2.98
N CYS A 500 -22.05 -7.22 2.49
CA CYS A 500 -22.77 -8.50 2.54
C CYS A 500 -22.06 -9.61 1.72
N GLU A 501 -21.59 -9.31 0.51
CA GLU A 501 -20.83 -10.30 -0.28
C GLU A 501 -19.50 -10.67 0.41
N SER A 502 -18.82 -9.70 1.02
CA SER A 502 -17.60 -9.94 1.81
C SER A 502 -17.86 -10.81 3.05
N LEU A 503 -19.00 -10.61 3.73
CA LEU A 503 -19.41 -11.47 4.84
C LEU A 503 -19.72 -12.90 4.38
N LEU A 504 -20.38 -13.07 3.22
CA LEU A 504 -20.61 -14.40 2.64
C LEU A 504 -19.28 -15.12 2.36
N LYS A 505 -18.33 -14.42 1.72
CA LYS A 505 -16.98 -14.96 1.45
C LYS A 505 -16.27 -15.37 2.75
N THR A 506 -16.49 -14.63 3.84
CA THR A 506 -15.99 -14.97 5.17
C THR A 506 -16.63 -16.24 5.73
N PHE A 507 -17.95 -16.41 5.61
CA PHE A 507 -18.62 -17.67 6.00
C PHE A 507 -18.14 -18.86 5.17
N CYS A 508 -17.94 -18.69 3.86
CA CYS A 508 -17.37 -19.73 3.02
C CYS A 508 -15.94 -20.10 3.44
N TYR A 509 -15.11 -19.11 3.84
CA TYR A 509 -13.77 -19.36 4.34
C TYR A 509 -13.76 -20.23 5.62
N TRP A 510 -14.73 -20.02 6.51
CA TRP A 510 -14.89 -20.85 7.71
C TRP A 510 -15.49 -22.23 7.40
N ALA A 511 -16.44 -22.32 6.46
CA ALA A 511 -17.17 -23.55 6.18
C ALA A 511 -16.53 -24.49 5.16
N SER A 512 -15.60 -24.02 4.35
CA SER A 512 -14.93 -24.81 3.32
C SER A 512 -13.47 -25.10 3.66
N SER A 513 -13.00 -26.29 3.31
CA SER A 513 -11.58 -26.63 3.28
C SER A 513 -10.84 -25.94 2.12
N ASN A 514 -11.56 -25.50 1.09
CA ASN A 514 -11.01 -24.82 -0.08
C ASN A 514 -10.87 -23.32 0.23
N LYS A 515 -9.71 -22.93 0.76
CA LYS A 515 -9.43 -21.55 1.17
C LYS A 515 -8.65 -20.79 0.07
N PHE A 516 -8.98 -19.50 -0.10
CA PHE A 516 -8.20 -18.62 -0.97
C PHE A 516 -6.81 -18.37 -0.38
N HIS A 517 -5.78 -18.61 -1.18
CA HIS A 517 -4.40 -18.26 -0.85
C HIS A 517 -3.76 -17.55 -2.04
N SER A 518 -3.15 -16.38 -1.79
CA SER A 518 -2.34 -15.67 -2.78
C SER A 518 -0.90 -15.62 -2.33
N VAL A 519 0.01 -15.88 -3.27
CA VAL A 519 1.46 -15.69 -3.09
C VAL A 519 1.93 -14.31 -3.58
N SER A 520 1.06 -13.56 -4.25
CA SER A 520 1.41 -12.27 -4.83
C SER A 520 1.33 -11.16 -3.79
N ARG A 521 2.39 -10.35 -3.72
CA ARG A 521 2.42 -9.09 -2.95
C ARG A 521 1.84 -7.90 -3.74
N ASN A 522 1.60 -8.08 -5.04
CA ASN A 522 1.05 -7.03 -5.89
C ASN A 522 -0.49 -7.08 -5.82
N GLU A 523 -1.12 -6.00 -5.34
CA GLU A 523 -2.57 -5.92 -5.14
C GLU A 523 -3.38 -6.17 -6.41
N PHE A 524 -2.89 -5.73 -7.58
CA PHE A 524 -3.57 -5.96 -8.85
C PHE A 524 -3.57 -7.44 -9.25
N HIS A 525 -2.44 -8.14 -9.07
CA HIS A 525 -2.37 -9.59 -9.28
C HIS A 525 -3.21 -10.35 -8.25
N LYS A 526 -3.14 -9.95 -6.97
CA LYS A 526 -3.93 -10.54 -5.89
C LYS A 526 -5.43 -10.39 -6.13
N ALA A 527 -5.87 -9.24 -6.64
CA ALA A 527 -7.25 -9.02 -7.08
C ALA A 527 -7.68 -9.96 -8.21
N ARG A 528 -6.81 -10.19 -9.22
CA ARG A 528 -7.11 -11.15 -10.31
C ARG A 528 -7.25 -12.58 -9.79
N GLU A 529 -6.33 -12.98 -8.91
CA GLU A 529 -6.36 -14.31 -8.28
C GLU A 529 -7.62 -14.50 -7.43
N ALA A 530 -7.97 -13.50 -6.60
CA ALA A 530 -9.18 -13.54 -5.77
C ALA A 530 -10.45 -13.65 -6.64
N ARG A 531 -10.57 -12.81 -7.67
CA ARG A 531 -11.70 -12.87 -8.62
C ARG A 531 -11.80 -14.25 -9.28
N LYS A 532 -10.67 -14.79 -9.74
CA LYS A 532 -10.64 -16.12 -10.38
C LYS A 532 -11.10 -17.20 -9.41
N PHE A 533 -10.59 -17.18 -8.18
CA PHE A 533 -10.96 -18.14 -7.15
C PHE A 533 -12.46 -18.11 -6.85
N TRP A 534 -13.02 -16.93 -6.51
CA TRP A 534 -14.44 -16.82 -6.15
C TRP A 534 -15.38 -17.15 -7.32
N ASN A 535 -14.99 -16.86 -8.56
CA ASN A 535 -15.77 -17.27 -9.74
C ASN A 535 -15.79 -18.79 -9.96
N GLN A 536 -14.76 -19.50 -9.49
CA GLN A 536 -14.63 -20.96 -9.56
C GLN A 536 -15.13 -21.66 -8.30
N PHE A 537 -15.54 -20.92 -7.27
CA PHE A 537 -16.03 -21.47 -6.02
C PHE A 537 -17.46 -22.02 -6.21
N ASP A 538 -17.58 -23.35 -6.28
CA ASP A 538 -18.81 -24.09 -6.59
C ASP A 538 -19.40 -24.84 -5.38
N GLU A 539 -18.96 -24.48 -4.17
CA GLU A 539 -19.43 -25.07 -2.92
C GLU A 539 -20.45 -24.17 -2.21
N LEU A 540 -21.15 -24.73 -1.21
CA LEU A 540 -21.96 -24.00 -0.24
C LEU A 540 -23.07 -23.11 -0.84
N ASN A 541 -23.55 -23.46 -2.04
CA ASN A 541 -24.52 -22.66 -2.81
C ASN A 541 -24.08 -21.19 -3.05
N PHE A 542 -22.76 -20.94 -3.04
CA PHE A 542 -22.18 -19.59 -3.04
C PHE A 542 -22.71 -18.71 -4.17
N LYS A 543 -22.66 -19.21 -5.41
CA LYS A 543 -23.08 -18.44 -6.61
C LYS A 543 -24.54 -17.99 -6.56
N ALA A 544 -25.44 -18.84 -6.06
CA ALA A 544 -26.85 -18.49 -5.95
C ALA A 544 -27.07 -17.40 -4.90
N ILE A 545 -26.38 -17.49 -3.75
CA ILE A 545 -26.49 -16.51 -2.68
C ILE A 545 -25.87 -15.17 -3.10
N VAL A 546 -24.72 -15.18 -3.78
CA VAL A 546 -24.12 -13.97 -4.39
C VAL A 546 -25.10 -13.30 -5.36
N TYR A 547 -25.77 -14.09 -6.21
CA TYR A 547 -26.79 -13.55 -7.13
C TYR A 547 -27.93 -12.87 -6.36
N GLN A 548 -28.41 -13.47 -5.27
CA GLN A 548 -29.44 -12.89 -4.41
C GLN A 548 -28.95 -11.62 -3.68
N ILE A 549 -27.72 -11.59 -3.18
CA ILE A 549 -27.14 -10.38 -2.55
C ILE A 549 -27.05 -9.24 -3.55
N ARG A 550 -26.66 -9.53 -4.80
CA ARG A 550 -26.44 -8.50 -5.83
C ARG A 550 -27.73 -7.95 -6.43
N ASN A 551 -28.74 -8.81 -6.61
CA ASN A 551 -29.95 -8.50 -7.38
C ASN A 551 -31.26 -8.59 -6.58
N GLY A 552 -31.24 -9.20 -5.39
CA GLY A 552 -32.41 -9.33 -4.52
C GLY A 552 -32.77 -8.05 -3.79
N THR A 553 -33.94 -8.04 -3.17
CA THR A 553 -34.45 -6.89 -2.39
C THR A 553 -33.91 -6.86 -0.96
N ASP A 554 -33.48 -7.99 -0.42
CA ASP A 554 -32.94 -8.11 0.94
C ASP A 554 -31.65 -8.98 0.96
N PRO A 555 -30.46 -8.35 0.97
CA PRO A 555 -29.20 -9.08 1.00
C PRO A 555 -28.93 -9.79 2.34
N TYR A 556 -29.60 -9.40 3.44
CA TYR A 556 -29.45 -10.05 4.75
C TYR A 556 -30.26 -11.34 4.80
N ALA A 557 -31.45 -11.35 4.21
CA ALA A 557 -32.22 -12.60 4.03
C ALA A 557 -31.43 -13.61 3.17
N ALA A 558 -30.77 -13.15 2.12
CA ALA A 558 -29.87 -13.99 1.32
C ALA A 558 -28.72 -14.57 2.17
N LEU A 559 -28.05 -13.75 2.99
CA LEU A 559 -27.02 -14.22 3.92
C LEU A 559 -27.55 -15.24 4.93
N LYS A 560 -28.73 -15.02 5.52
CA LYS A 560 -29.36 -15.96 6.47
C LYS A 560 -29.69 -17.29 5.80
N SER A 561 -30.04 -17.29 4.51
CA SER A 561 -30.31 -18.51 3.74
C SER A 561 -29.09 -19.41 3.57
N PHE A 562 -27.86 -18.87 3.66
CA PHE A 562 -26.62 -19.66 3.66
C PHE A 562 -26.67 -20.78 4.70
N TRP A 563 -27.13 -20.45 5.90
CA TRP A 563 -27.21 -21.39 7.03
C TRP A 563 -28.47 -22.25 7.05
N GLN A 564 -29.44 -21.98 6.18
CA GLN A 564 -30.62 -22.84 5.98
C GLN A 564 -30.30 -23.96 4.99
N ASN A 565 -29.52 -23.63 3.95
CA ASN A 565 -29.22 -24.54 2.85
C ASN A 565 -27.94 -25.36 3.06
N ASN A 566 -27.03 -24.90 3.92
CA ASN A 566 -25.76 -25.57 4.21
C ASN A 566 -25.74 -26.03 5.67
N THR A 567 -26.39 -27.16 5.95
CA THR A 567 -26.37 -27.82 7.26
C THR A 567 -25.24 -28.83 7.30
N ASN A 568 -24.00 -28.37 7.47
CA ASN A 568 -22.91 -29.29 7.79
C ASN A 568 -23.03 -29.65 9.29
N PRO A 569 -23.19 -30.92 9.69
CA PRO A 569 -23.38 -31.29 11.10
C PRO A 569 -22.15 -31.07 11.99
N SER A 570 -21.01 -30.64 11.42
CA SER A 570 -19.82 -30.19 12.16
C SER A 570 -19.85 -28.68 12.52
N PHE A 571 -20.97 -27.99 12.32
CA PHE A 571 -21.22 -26.57 12.66
C PHE A 571 -22.32 -26.37 13.71
#